data_AF-A0A382SLY1-F1
#
_entry.id   AF-A0A382SLY1-F1
#
_cell.length_a   1.000
_cell.length_b   1.000
_cell.length_c   1.000
_cell.angle_alpha   90.00
_cell.angle_beta   90.00
_cell.angle_gamma   90.00
#
_symmetry.space_group_name_H-M   'P 1'
#
loop_
_entity.id
_entity.type
_entity.pdbx_description
1 polymer ?
#
loop_
_entity_poly.entity_id
_entity_poly.type
_entity_poly.pdbx_seq_one_letter_code
_entity_poly.pdbx_strand_id
1 'polypeptide(L)'
;MLLRPLFWTTLPWGIFLLTAAGVALSAKQAPPSGDVVIRSLQDGGGITIRTTSRLAGAIHSLKWNGKEFIDSHDHGRQLQSAINLDVGDSMRPETFNPTEAGSRNDGAGPTSTSRLLHLSTTPNSLKTRTQMAFWLAPDQSSGGHPARNKVLLSEHILEKEVTLGYKKMSQVVVYDVTFHLPPNEKHRYVQFESLTGYMPPEFAKFWALNPADGKLILLTDG
;
A
#
# COMPACT_ATOMS: atom_id res chain seq x y z
N MET A 1 -63.82 43.43 61.25
CA MET A 1 -62.96 43.79 62.40
C MET A 1 -61.90 42.70 62.51
N LEU A 2 -60.60 43.03 62.24
CA LEU A 2 -59.35 42.35 62.63
C LEU A 2 -59.25 40.80 62.44
N LEU A 3 -58.26 40.13 61.85
CA LEU A 3 -56.79 40.24 61.79
C LEU A 3 -56.28 39.15 60.80
N ARG A 4 -55.15 39.37 60.12
CA ARG A 4 -54.27 38.33 59.50
C ARG A 4 -53.44 37.61 60.60
N PRO A 5 -52.50 36.63 60.38
CA PRO A 5 -52.09 35.83 59.20
C PRO A 5 -51.84 34.31 59.53
N LEU A 6 -51.46 33.46 58.55
CA LEU A 6 -50.19 32.66 58.56
C LEU A 6 -50.09 31.72 57.33
N PHE A 7 -48.83 31.49 56.95
CA PHE A 7 -48.19 30.62 55.94
C PHE A 7 -48.85 29.22 55.76
N TRP A 8 -48.65 28.44 54.69
CA TRP A 8 -47.43 27.72 54.33
C TRP A 8 -47.38 27.36 52.82
N THR A 9 -46.18 27.51 52.26
CA THR A 9 -45.69 27.06 50.95
C THR A 9 -45.51 25.55 50.88
N THR A 10 -45.77 24.92 49.72
CA THR A 10 -44.85 23.97 49.06
C THR A 10 -45.28 23.74 47.60
N LEU A 11 -44.43 24.11 46.65
CA LEU A 11 -44.45 23.59 45.26
C LEU A 11 -43.31 22.57 45.14
N PRO A 12 -43.52 21.37 44.61
CA PRO A 12 -42.42 20.46 44.33
C PRO A 12 -41.78 20.84 43.00
N TRP A 13 -40.50 21.21 43.03
CA TRP A 13 -39.64 21.26 41.85
C TRP A 13 -39.09 19.85 41.59
N GLY A 14 -39.71 19.13 40.64
CA GLY A 14 -39.12 17.94 40.04
C GLY A 14 -38.46 18.31 38.73
N ILE A 15 -37.14 18.57 38.73
CA ILE A 15 -36.36 18.66 37.50
C ILE A 15 -35.91 17.24 37.14
N PHE A 16 -36.58 16.63 36.16
CA PHE A 16 -36.08 15.43 35.50
C PHE A 16 -34.95 15.83 34.54
N LEU A 17 -33.70 15.54 34.93
CA LEU A 17 -32.57 15.54 34.01
C LEU A 17 -32.65 14.29 33.13
N LEU A 18 -33.25 14.42 31.93
CA LEU A 18 -33.05 13.44 30.87
C LEU A 18 -31.60 13.52 30.40
N THR A 19 -30.79 12.54 30.80
CA THR A 19 -29.50 12.27 30.18
C THR A 19 -29.75 11.54 28.86
N ALA A 20 -29.81 12.29 27.76
CA ALA A 20 -29.78 11.70 26.43
C ALA A 20 -28.38 11.12 26.20
N ALA A 21 -28.22 9.82 26.40
CA ALA A 21 -27.04 9.09 25.95
C ALA A 21 -27.05 9.06 24.41
N GLY A 22 -26.43 10.06 23.80
CA GLY A 22 -26.21 10.10 22.36
C GLY A 22 -25.27 8.96 21.94
N VAL A 23 -25.80 7.97 21.22
CA VAL A 23 -24.96 7.00 20.52
C VAL A 23 -24.28 7.75 19.37
N ALA A 24 -23.04 8.17 19.58
CA ALA A 24 -22.23 8.77 18.52
C ALA A 24 -21.95 7.68 17.47
N LEU A 25 -22.70 7.73 16.36
CA LEU A 25 -22.36 6.97 15.16
C LEU A 25 -20.98 7.46 14.69
N SER A 26 -19.95 6.65 14.91
CA SER A 26 -18.61 6.92 14.39
C SER A 26 -18.68 6.86 12.88
N ALA A 27 -18.51 8.02 12.22
CA ALA A 27 -18.46 8.08 10.77
C ALA A 27 -17.28 7.23 10.28
N LYS A 28 -17.56 6.27 9.38
CA LYS A 28 -16.53 5.45 8.76
C LYS A 28 -15.57 6.38 8.02
N GLN A 29 -14.32 6.47 8.49
CA GLN A 29 -13.31 7.36 7.91
C GLN A 29 -13.12 7.01 6.42
N ALA A 30 -13.12 8.02 5.56
CA ALA A 30 -12.86 7.82 4.14
C ALA A 30 -11.47 7.17 3.96
N PRO A 31 -11.29 6.31 2.94
CA PRO A 31 -9.97 5.78 2.62
C PRO A 31 -8.96 6.93 2.43
N PRO A 32 -7.70 6.78 2.88
CA PRO A 32 -6.67 7.76 2.60
C PRO A 32 -6.49 7.90 1.07
N SER A 33 -6.20 9.12 0.62
CA SER A 33 -5.72 9.32 -0.76
C SER A 33 -4.34 8.67 -0.91
N GLY A 34 -4.14 7.96 -2.01
CA GLY A 34 -2.85 7.42 -2.41
C GLY A 34 -2.04 8.36 -3.30
N ASP A 35 -2.53 9.56 -3.58
CA ASP A 35 -1.92 10.51 -4.52
C ASP A 35 -0.87 11.37 -3.82
N VAL A 36 0.39 10.93 -3.87
CA VAL A 36 1.52 11.62 -3.24
C VAL A 36 2.68 11.72 -4.21
N VAL A 37 3.44 12.80 -4.08
CA VAL A 37 4.70 13.01 -4.79
C VAL A 37 5.79 13.34 -3.77
N ILE A 38 6.88 12.57 -3.80
CA ILE A 38 8.11 12.87 -3.05
C ILE A 38 9.25 13.17 -4.01
N ARG A 39 10.20 14.01 -3.56
CA ARG A 39 11.32 14.48 -4.38
C ARG A 39 12.61 14.46 -3.59
N SER A 40 13.74 14.22 -4.27
CA SER A 40 15.06 14.44 -3.67
C SER A 40 15.15 15.89 -3.17
N LEU A 41 15.78 16.09 -2.00
CA LEU A 41 16.09 17.42 -1.48
C LEU A 41 17.10 18.15 -2.40
N GLN A 42 17.19 19.49 -2.30
CA GLN A 42 17.96 20.36 -3.21
C GLN A 42 19.40 19.85 -3.45
N ASP A 43 19.91 20.10 -4.66
CA ASP A 43 21.22 19.67 -5.23
C ASP A 43 21.43 18.16 -5.47
N GLY A 44 20.45 17.31 -5.15
CA GLY A 44 20.81 15.96 -4.77
C GLY A 44 20.71 14.81 -5.78
N GLY A 45 19.69 14.76 -6.63
CA GLY A 45 19.47 13.49 -7.34
C GLY A 45 18.45 13.49 -8.44
N GLY A 46 17.64 14.54 -8.61
CA GLY A 46 16.65 14.60 -9.69
C GLY A 46 15.59 13.49 -9.64
N ILE A 47 15.45 12.79 -8.51
CA ILE A 47 14.49 11.70 -8.34
C ILE A 47 13.13 12.28 -7.95
N THR A 48 12.09 11.81 -8.61
CA THR A 48 10.69 12.06 -8.25
C THR A 48 9.96 10.73 -8.22
N ILE A 49 9.31 10.43 -7.11
CA ILE A 49 8.44 9.26 -6.97
C ILE A 49 7.01 9.76 -6.81
N ARG A 50 6.07 9.11 -7.52
CA ARG A 50 4.64 9.38 -7.39
C ARG A 50 3.88 8.07 -7.15
N THR A 51 3.02 8.08 -6.14
CA THR A 51 2.00 7.05 -5.88
C THR A 51 0.63 7.54 -6.33
N THR A 52 -0.36 6.65 -6.44
CA THR A 52 -1.73 7.05 -6.78
C THR A 52 -2.79 6.28 -5.99
N SER A 53 -3.95 6.89 -5.80
CA SER A 53 -5.14 6.24 -5.23
C SER A 53 -5.61 5.06 -6.08
N ARG A 54 -5.45 5.15 -7.40
CA ARG A 54 -5.74 4.08 -8.36
C ARG A 54 -5.06 2.77 -7.97
N LEU A 55 -3.84 2.84 -7.45
CA LEU A 55 -2.94 1.70 -7.25
C LEU A 55 -2.68 1.42 -5.76
N ALA A 56 -3.63 1.76 -4.89
CA ALA A 56 -3.56 1.54 -3.44
C ALA A 56 -2.24 2.00 -2.77
N GLY A 57 -1.62 3.06 -3.28
CA GLY A 57 -0.35 3.59 -2.75
C GLY A 57 0.93 2.93 -3.31
N ALA A 58 0.83 1.99 -4.25
CA ALA A 58 1.98 1.50 -5.01
C ALA A 58 2.63 2.63 -5.84
N ILE A 59 3.93 2.50 -6.14
CA ILE A 59 4.65 3.53 -6.89
C ILE A 59 4.27 3.42 -8.37
N HIS A 60 3.58 4.45 -8.83
CA HIS A 60 3.11 4.58 -10.20
C HIS A 60 4.17 5.16 -11.14
N SER A 61 5.08 5.99 -10.63
CA SER A 61 6.09 6.67 -11.44
C SER A 61 7.35 6.88 -10.62
N LEU A 62 8.49 6.60 -11.26
CA LEU A 62 9.82 6.92 -10.76
C LEU A 62 10.55 7.63 -11.89
N LYS A 63 10.81 8.92 -11.68
CA LYS A 63 11.57 9.73 -12.62
C LYS A 63 12.94 10.04 -12.07
N TRP A 64 13.95 9.98 -12.93
CA TRP A 64 15.29 10.50 -12.66
C TRP A 64 15.66 11.51 -13.75
N ASN A 65 15.95 12.76 -13.36
CA ASN A 65 16.26 13.86 -14.29
C ASN A 65 15.22 14.00 -15.42
N GLY A 66 13.94 13.81 -15.08
CA GLY A 66 12.82 13.90 -16.02
C GLY A 66 12.54 12.62 -16.84
N LYS A 67 13.46 11.64 -16.86
CA LYS A 67 13.25 10.35 -17.52
C LYS A 67 12.41 9.42 -16.65
N GLU A 68 11.31 8.91 -17.20
CA GLU A 68 10.45 7.90 -16.55
C GLU A 68 11.07 6.51 -16.65
N PHE A 69 11.02 5.75 -15.55
CA PHE A 69 11.56 4.40 -15.43
C PHE A 69 10.46 3.33 -15.32
N ILE A 70 9.20 3.71 -15.05
CA ILE A 70 8.11 2.75 -14.83
C ILE A 70 7.07 2.84 -15.94
N ASP A 71 6.77 1.71 -16.57
CA ASP A 71 5.65 1.54 -17.50
C ASP A 71 4.35 1.18 -16.74
N SER A 72 3.76 2.15 -16.06
CA SER A 72 2.61 1.92 -15.17
C SER A 72 1.24 1.84 -15.89
N HIS A 73 1.13 1.05 -16.95
CA HIS A 73 -0.11 0.91 -17.73
C HIS A 73 -1.25 0.21 -16.96
N ASP A 74 -1.00 -0.94 -16.33
CA ASP A 74 -1.97 -1.76 -15.60
C ASP A 74 -1.46 -2.12 -14.20
N HIS A 75 -2.28 -2.76 -13.37
CA HIS A 75 -1.99 -3.08 -11.96
C HIS A 75 -0.86 -4.11 -11.74
N GLY A 76 -0.27 -4.67 -12.81
CA GLY A 76 0.87 -5.59 -12.71
C GLY A 76 2.24 -4.92 -12.88
N ARG A 77 2.29 -3.64 -13.32
CA ARG A 77 3.53 -3.03 -13.82
C ARG A 77 4.18 -1.96 -12.93
N GLN A 78 3.54 -1.62 -11.82
CA GLN A 78 4.05 -0.61 -10.87
C GLN A 78 5.39 -1.03 -10.27
N LEU A 79 6.12 -0.05 -9.75
CA LEU A 79 7.19 -0.36 -8.81
C LEU A 79 6.53 -0.74 -7.48
N GLN A 80 6.42 -2.04 -7.23
CA GLN A 80 5.55 -2.59 -6.19
C GLN A 80 6.12 -3.85 -5.57
N SER A 81 5.52 -4.28 -4.46
CA SER A 81 5.82 -5.55 -3.82
C SER A 81 4.73 -6.60 -4.03
N ALA A 82 5.12 -7.87 -4.05
CA ALA A 82 4.21 -9.01 -4.12
C ALA A 82 4.79 -10.24 -3.38
N ILE A 83 3.93 -11.23 -3.10
CA ILE A 83 4.33 -12.47 -2.43
C ILE A 83 3.75 -13.65 -3.20
N ASN A 84 4.50 -14.71 -3.43
CA ASN A 84 3.98 -16.00 -3.87
C ASN A 84 4.08 -17.01 -2.73
N LEU A 85 2.99 -17.71 -2.45
CA LEU A 85 2.86 -18.60 -1.29
C LEU A 85 2.40 -19.98 -1.74
N ASP A 86 2.91 -21.00 -1.07
CA ASP A 86 2.64 -22.39 -1.40
C ASP A 86 1.33 -22.94 -0.80
N VAL A 87 0.75 -22.22 0.17
CA VAL A 87 -0.40 -22.60 1.00
C VAL A 87 -0.38 -24.07 1.45
N GLY A 88 0.78 -24.57 1.86
CA GLY A 88 0.95 -25.93 2.37
C GLY A 88 1.08 -27.03 1.30
N ASP A 89 1.14 -26.66 0.02
CA ASP A 89 1.37 -27.55 -1.13
C ASP A 89 2.68 -27.15 -1.85
N SER A 90 2.88 -27.64 -3.08
CA SER A 90 3.88 -27.19 -4.04
C SER A 90 3.73 -25.69 -4.36
N MET A 91 4.85 -24.96 -4.38
CA MET A 91 4.90 -23.57 -4.84
C MET A 91 4.52 -23.51 -6.32
N ARG A 92 3.54 -22.65 -6.65
CA ARG A 92 3.11 -22.38 -8.02
C ARG A 92 2.90 -20.88 -8.16
N PRO A 93 3.72 -20.19 -8.98
CA PRO A 93 3.61 -18.75 -9.16
C PRO A 93 2.19 -18.31 -9.49
N GLU A 94 1.80 -17.14 -8.99
CA GLU A 94 0.52 -16.45 -9.21
C GLU A 94 -0.74 -17.15 -8.64
N THR A 95 -0.66 -18.42 -8.25
CA THR A 95 -1.84 -19.17 -7.78
C THR A 95 -2.32 -18.78 -6.38
N PHE A 96 -1.44 -18.29 -5.51
CA PHE A 96 -1.79 -17.64 -4.24
C PHE A 96 -0.82 -16.49 -4.02
N ASN A 97 -1.15 -15.36 -4.65
CA ASN A 97 -0.20 -14.27 -4.86
C ASN A 97 -0.79 -12.92 -4.44
N PRO A 98 -0.59 -12.50 -3.17
CA PRO A 98 -0.90 -11.14 -2.76
C PRO A 98 -0.03 -10.11 -3.47
N THR A 99 -0.63 -9.06 -4.03
CA THR A 99 0.00 -7.96 -4.77
C THR A 99 -0.37 -6.59 -4.18
N GLU A 100 0.60 -5.68 -4.13
CA GLU A 100 0.40 -4.36 -3.53
C GLU A 100 -0.55 -3.49 -4.35
N ALA A 101 -0.32 -3.35 -5.65
CA ALA A 101 -1.02 -2.37 -6.47
C ALA A 101 -2.48 -2.75 -6.72
N GLY A 102 -2.80 -4.04 -6.80
CA GLY A 102 -4.14 -4.57 -7.05
C GLY A 102 -4.11 -5.92 -7.78
N SER A 103 -5.28 -6.40 -8.18
CA SER A 103 -5.46 -7.67 -8.89
C SER A 103 -5.29 -7.50 -10.41
N ARG A 104 -5.16 -8.63 -11.12
CA ARG A 104 -5.16 -8.66 -12.59
C ARG A 104 -6.44 -8.06 -13.18
N ASN A 105 -7.57 -8.25 -12.51
CA ASN A 105 -8.88 -7.79 -13.00
C ASN A 105 -9.03 -6.28 -12.92
N ASP A 106 -8.23 -5.60 -12.08
CA ASP A 106 -8.22 -4.14 -12.03
C ASP A 106 -7.66 -3.56 -13.34
N GLY A 107 -6.80 -4.30 -14.05
CA GLY A 107 -6.31 -3.97 -15.40
C GLY A 107 -5.79 -2.54 -15.52
N ALA A 108 -6.20 -1.83 -16.57
CA ALA A 108 -5.94 -0.39 -16.73
C ALA A 108 -6.94 0.50 -15.96
N GLY A 109 -7.85 -0.09 -15.18
CA GLY A 109 -8.97 0.58 -14.52
C GLY A 109 -8.55 1.63 -13.48
N PRO A 110 -9.51 2.46 -13.02
CA PRO A 110 -9.25 3.59 -12.14
C PRO A 110 -9.19 3.22 -10.64
N THR A 111 -9.50 1.97 -10.29
CA THR A 111 -9.61 1.50 -8.90
C THR A 111 -8.79 0.24 -8.69
N SER A 112 -8.32 0.06 -7.45
CA SER A 112 -7.62 -1.14 -7.01
C SER A 112 -8.51 -2.01 -6.14
N THR A 113 -8.34 -3.33 -6.29
CA THR A 113 -8.83 -4.32 -5.35
C THR A 113 -8.07 -4.25 -4.02
N SER A 114 -6.77 -3.93 -4.04
CA SER A 114 -5.96 -3.68 -2.83
C SER A 114 -6.46 -2.43 -2.12
N ARG A 115 -6.24 -2.36 -0.81
CA ARG A 115 -6.73 -1.24 0.02
C ARG A 115 -5.60 -0.54 0.73
N LEU A 116 -5.40 0.74 0.42
CA LEU A 116 -4.54 1.61 1.21
C LEU A 116 -5.21 1.87 2.57
N LEU A 117 -4.56 1.46 3.65
CA LEU A 117 -5.06 1.61 5.02
C LEU A 117 -4.50 2.86 5.68
N HIS A 118 -3.24 3.20 5.38
CA HIS A 118 -2.57 4.37 5.92
C HIS A 118 -1.54 4.92 4.93
N LEU A 119 -1.39 6.24 4.92
CA LEU A 119 -0.32 6.94 4.24
C LEU A 119 0.16 8.11 5.09
N SER A 120 1.48 8.29 5.17
CA SER A 120 2.11 9.52 5.66
C SER A 120 3.28 9.91 4.77
N THR A 121 3.60 11.21 4.72
CA THR A 121 4.63 11.73 3.81
C THR A 121 5.38 12.89 4.43
N THR A 122 6.64 13.02 4.04
CA THR A 122 7.44 14.23 4.11
C THR A 122 7.75 14.68 2.67
N PRO A 123 8.49 15.79 2.43
CA PRO A 123 8.88 16.17 1.08
C PRO A 123 9.71 15.11 0.32
N ASN A 124 10.49 14.29 1.03
CA ASN A 124 11.42 13.32 0.43
C ASN A 124 11.20 11.87 0.88
N SER A 125 10.16 11.59 1.67
CA SER A 125 9.83 10.22 2.08
C SER A 125 8.33 9.99 2.16
N LEU A 126 7.91 8.74 1.97
CA LEU A 126 6.54 8.28 2.18
C LEU A 126 6.54 6.98 2.96
N LYS A 127 5.47 6.75 3.72
CA LYS A 127 5.15 5.47 4.35
C LYS A 127 3.73 5.07 4.00
N THR A 128 3.52 3.81 3.63
CA THR A 128 2.19 3.25 3.36
C THR A 128 1.97 1.95 4.13
N ARG A 129 0.71 1.71 4.51
CA ARG A 129 0.22 0.41 4.95
C ARG A 129 -0.89 -0.01 4.02
N THR A 130 -0.72 -1.13 3.32
CA THR A 130 -1.66 -1.60 2.29
C THR A 130 -2.10 -3.03 2.58
N GLN A 131 -3.41 -3.27 2.54
CA GLN A 131 -3.97 -4.61 2.49
C GLN A 131 -3.95 -5.09 1.04
N MET A 132 -3.18 -6.15 0.79
CA MET A 132 -2.90 -6.64 -0.56
C MET A 132 -4.07 -7.44 -1.13
N ALA A 133 -4.36 -7.29 -2.41
CA ALA A 133 -5.28 -8.16 -3.14
C ALA A 133 -4.56 -9.41 -3.62
N PHE A 134 -5.30 -10.49 -3.86
CA PHE A 134 -4.77 -11.60 -4.66
C PHE A 134 -4.75 -11.19 -6.13
N TRP A 135 -3.65 -11.54 -6.82
CA TRP A 135 -3.47 -11.28 -8.24
C TRP A 135 -4.59 -11.89 -9.08
N LEU A 136 -4.93 -13.16 -8.81
CA LEU A 136 -6.02 -13.87 -9.46
C LEU A 136 -7.30 -13.80 -8.63
N ALA A 137 -8.44 -13.67 -9.31
CA ALA A 137 -9.73 -13.92 -8.70
C ALA A 137 -9.97 -15.43 -8.49
N PRO A 138 -10.89 -15.81 -7.58
CA PRO A 138 -11.37 -17.18 -7.50
C PRO A 138 -11.78 -17.70 -8.88
N ASP A 139 -11.50 -18.98 -9.12
CA ASP A 139 -11.80 -19.71 -10.37
C ASP A 139 -10.98 -19.28 -11.60
N GLN A 140 -10.10 -18.28 -11.48
CA GLN A 140 -9.09 -18.00 -12.51
C GLN A 140 -7.89 -18.96 -12.41
N SER A 141 -6.97 -18.88 -13.38
CA SER A 141 -5.76 -19.69 -13.39
C SER A 141 -4.57 -18.94 -14.00
N SER A 142 -3.37 -19.39 -13.65
CA SER A 142 -2.11 -19.01 -14.29
C SER A 142 -1.28 -20.26 -14.55
N GLY A 143 -0.64 -20.34 -15.72
CA GLY A 143 0.14 -21.52 -16.13
C GLY A 143 -0.64 -22.84 -16.13
N GLY A 144 -1.97 -22.80 -16.32
CA GLY A 144 -2.84 -23.98 -16.23
C GLY A 144 -3.12 -24.46 -14.80
N HIS A 145 -2.79 -23.66 -13.78
CA HIS A 145 -3.04 -23.96 -12.38
C HIS A 145 -4.08 -23.00 -11.79
N PRO A 146 -5.13 -23.51 -11.12
CA PRO A 146 -6.19 -22.67 -10.59
C PRO A 146 -5.68 -21.80 -9.44
N ALA A 147 -6.28 -20.63 -9.32
CA ALA A 147 -6.17 -19.77 -8.17
C ALA A 147 -6.60 -20.53 -6.90
N ARG A 148 -5.82 -20.38 -5.83
CA ARG A 148 -6.01 -21.08 -4.55
C ARG A 148 -6.74 -20.21 -3.53
N ASN A 149 -6.85 -18.90 -3.76
CA ASN A 149 -7.63 -17.98 -2.95
C ASN A 149 -9.14 -18.17 -3.16
N LYS A 150 -9.92 -17.81 -2.13
CA LYS A 150 -11.39 -17.88 -2.13
C LYS A 150 -12.07 -16.51 -2.16
N VAL A 151 -11.29 -15.45 -1.98
CA VAL A 151 -11.71 -14.05 -1.97
C VAL A 151 -10.72 -13.22 -2.78
N LEU A 152 -11.12 -12.02 -3.20
CA LEU A 152 -10.27 -11.11 -3.97
C LEU A 152 -9.23 -10.39 -3.09
N LEU A 153 -9.64 -9.93 -1.92
CA LEU A 153 -8.76 -9.21 -1.00
C LEU A 153 -8.19 -10.17 0.03
N SER A 154 -6.87 -10.15 0.19
CA SER A 154 -6.18 -10.99 1.16
C SER A 154 -6.14 -10.34 2.55
N GLU A 155 -5.76 -11.11 3.56
CA GLU A 155 -5.45 -10.57 4.90
C GLU A 155 -3.97 -10.13 5.03
N HIS A 156 -3.19 -10.22 3.95
CA HIS A 156 -1.78 -9.83 3.95
C HIS A 156 -1.64 -8.32 3.98
N ILE A 157 -0.77 -7.84 4.85
CA ILE A 157 -0.46 -6.42 4.97
C ILE A 157 0.98 -6.18 4.53
N LEU A 158 1.16 -5.17 3.67
CA LEU A 158 2.45 -4.60 3.33
C LEU A 158 2.60 -3.27 4.06
N GLU A 159 3.65 -3.12 4.85
CA GLU A 159 4.18 -1.81 5.25
C GLU A 159 5.36 -1.47 4.36
N LYS A 160 5.37 -0.26 3.80
CA LYS A 160 6.41 0.24 2.91
C LYS A 160 6.87 1.61 3.38
N GLU A 161 8.16 1.83 3.43
CA GLU A 161 8.79 3.13 3.62
C GLU A 161 9.77 3.39 2.47
N VAL A 162 9.65 4.56 1.86
CA VAL A 162 10.53 5.00 0.78
C VAL A 162 11.12 6.33 1.15
N THR A 163 12.45 6.42 1.15
CA THR A 163 13.18 7.66 1.42
C THR A 163 14.14 7.97 0.28
N LEU A 164 14.07 9.20 -0.22
CA LEU A 164 14.99 9.71 -1.22
C LEU A 164 16.20 10.34 -0.54
N GLY A 165 17.36 9.74 -0.80
CA GLY A 165 18.67 10.07 -0.24
C GLY A 165 19.08 9.16 0.91
N TYR A 166 20.38 8.83 0.96
CA TYR A 166 21.01 8.11 2.06
C TYR A 166 22.36 8.74 2.42
N LYS A 167 22.51 9.25 3.65
CA LYS A 167 23.70 9.99 4.09
C LYS A 167 24.02 11.13 3.10
N LYS A 168 25.21 11.10 2.46
CA LYS A 168 25.65 12.06 1.45
C LYS A 168 25.31 11.65 0.01
N MET A 169 24.54 10.58 -0.17
CA MET A 169 24.18 10.01 -1.47
C MET A 169 22.70 10.30 -1.77
N SER A 170 22.45 11.45 -2.35
CA SER A 170 21.10 11.96 -2.63
C SER A 170 20.43 11.34 -3.87
N GLN A 171 21.16 10.53 -4.63
CA GLN A 171 20.70 9.70 -5.74
C GLN A 171 20.23 8.29 -5.31
N VAL A 172 20.25 7.98 -4.01
CA VAL A 172 19.85 6.67 -3.49
C VAL A 172 18.36 6.68 -3.15
N VAL A 173 17.63 5.64 -3.56
CA VAL A 173 16.29 5.34 -3.04
C VAL A 173 16.44 4.26 -1.99
N VAL A 174 16.13 4.60 -0.74
CA VAL A 174 15.99 3.61 0.34
C VAL A 174 14.57 3.09 0.27
N TYR A 175 14.42 1.77 0.16
CA TYR A 175 13.14 1.08 0.04
C TYR A 175 13.09 -0.03 1.09
N ASP A 176 12.30 0.20 2.14
CA ASP A 176 12.11 -0.72 3.24
C ASP A 176 10.68 -1.27 3.19
N VAL A 177 10.54 -2.60 3.25
CA VAL A 177 9.23 -3.26 3.29
C VAL A 177 9.17 -4.31 4.38
N THR A 178 8.00 -4.38 5.01
CA THR A 178 7.64 -5.44 5.96
C THR A 178 6.36 -6.10 5.48
N PHE A 179 6.41 -7.41 5.31
CA PHE A 179 5.25 -8.24 4.97
C PHE A 179 4.71 -8.88 6.25
N HIS A 180 3.42 -8.70 6.51
CA HIS A 180 2.70 -9.39 7.57
C HIS A 180 1.83 -10.48 6.95
N LEU A 181 2.22 -11.73 7.19
CA LEU A 181 1.44 -12.90 6.79
C LEU A 181 0.33 -13.16 7.82
N PRO A 182 -0.86 -13.62 7.40
CA PRO A 182 -1.92 -13.98 8.34
C PRO A 182 -1.49 -15.13 9.25
N PRO A 183 -1.73 -15.05 10.57
CA PRO A 183 -1.18 -15.99 11.55
C PRO A 183 -1.72 -17.43 11.41
N ASN A 184 -2.86 -17.58 10.75
CA ASN A 184 -3.51 -18.87 10.54
C ASN A 184 -3.12 -19.55 9.22
N GLU A 185 -2.35 -18.87 8.37
CA GLU A 185 -1.85 -19.45 7.13
C GLU A 185 -0.58 -20.25 7.40
N LYS A 186 -0.50 -21.44 6.79
CA LYS A 186 0.66 -22.34 6.92
C LYS A 186 1.38 -22.38 5.59
N HIS A 187 2.67 -22.05 5.62
CA HIS A 187 3.53 -22.08 4.45
C HIS A 187 4.82 -22.83 4.75
N ARG A 188 5.31 -23.59 3.77
CA ARG A 188 6.67 -24.15 3.82
C ARG A 188 7.64 -23.32 2.99
N TYR A 189 7.14 -22.72 1.92
CA TYR A 189 7.88 -21.85 1.01
C TYR A 189 7.12 -20.56 0.78
N VAL A 190 7.89 -19.47 0.79
CA VAL A 190 7.41 -18.14 0.45
C VAL A 190 8.44 -17.50 -0.46
N GLN A 191 7.99 -16.92 -1.57
CA GLN A 191 8.81 -16.08 -2.42
C GLN A 191 8.33 -14.64 -2.28
N PHE A 192 9.23 -13.77 -1.87
CA PHE A 192 8.96 -12.34 -1.78
C PHE A 192 9.51 -11.65 -3.01
N GLU A 193 8.64 -10.97 -3.74
CA GLU A 193 9.03 -9.93 -4.68
C GLU A 193 9.06 -8.62 -3.89
N SER A 194 10.15 -8.42 -3.13
CA SER A 194 10.30 -7.25 -2.26
C SER A 194 10.15 -5.95 -3.04
N LEU A 195 10.66 -5.92 -4.27
CA LEU A 195 10.50 -4.81 -5.19
C LEU A 195 10.60 -5.33 -6.61
N THR A 196 9.54 -5.14 -7.40
CA THR A 196 9.49 -5.44 -8.83
C THR A 196 8.89 -4.24 -9.56
N GLY A 197 9.18 -4.11 -10.85
CA GLY A 197 8.61 -3.06 -11.68
C GLY A 197 8.96 -3.29 -13.15
N TYR A 198 8.06 -2.87 -14.04
CA TYR A 198 8.26 -3.01 -15.47
C TYR A 198 8.77 -1.70 -16.04
N MET A 199 9.86 -1.77 -16.79
CA MET A 199 10.51 -0.60 -17.36
C MET A 199 10.10 -0.41 -18.83
N PRO A 200 10.10 0.84 -19.32
CA PRO A 200 9.95 1.12 -20.75
C PRO A 200 10.97 0.36 -21.62
N PRO A 201 10.64 0.01 -22.88
CA PRO A 201 11.49 -0.81 -23.75
C PRO A 201 12.90 -0.26 -23.98
N GLU A 202 13.12 1.05 -23.85
CA GLU A 202 14.47 1.65 -23.92
C GLU A 202 15.44 1.15 -22.83
N PHE A 203 14.92 0.57 -21.75
CA PHE A 203 15.70 -0.05 -20.66
C PHE A 203 15.89 -1.57 -20.86
N ALA A 204 16.03 -2.03 -22.11
CA ALA A 204 16.21 -3.46 -22.43
C ALA A 204 17.59 -4.05 -22.08
N LYS A 205 18.48 -3.32 -21.40
CA LYS A 205 19.82 -3.80 -21.03
C LYS A 205 20.02 -3.68 -19.53
N PHE A 206 20.28 -4.82 -18.90
CA PHE A 206 20.51 -4.91 -17.46
C PHE A 206 22.01 -4.93 -17.19
N TRP A 207 22.42 -4.17 -16.18
CA TRP A 207 23.81 -4.05 -15.79
C TRP A 207 23.95 -4.27 -14.29
N ALA A 208 24.96 -5.02 -13.88
CA ALA A 208 25.44 -5.06 -12.51
C ALA A 208 26.68 -4.18 -12.37
N LEU A 209 26.80 -3.47 -11.24
CA LEU A 209 28.05 -2.82 -10.86
C LEU A 209 28.94 -3.86 -10.16
N ASN A 210 30.14 -4.12 -10.70
CA ASN A 210 31.16 -4.86 -9.98
C ASN A 210 31.77 -3.96 -8.90
N PRO A 211 31.58 -4.25 -7.61
CA PRO A 211 32.11 -3.38 -6.56
C PRO A 211 33.64 -3.43 -6.46
N ALA A 212 34.29 -4.46 -6.99
CA ALA A 212 35.75 -4.62 -6.89
C ALA A 212 36.52 -3.64 -7.78
N ASP A 213 36.00 -3.33 -8.97
CA ASP A 213 36.67 -2.47 -9.94
C ASP A 213 35.77 -1.33 -10.48
N GLY A 214 34.53 -1.25 -10.02
CA GLY A 214 33.56 -0.21 -10.42
C GLY A 214 33.05 -0.36 -11.86
N LYS A 215 33.33 -1.47 -12.55
CA LYS A 215 32.87 -1.66 -13.93
C LYS A 215 31.44 -2.19 -13.99
N LEU A 216 30.76 -1.87 -15.08
CA LEU A 216 29.47 -2.45 -15.40
C LEU A 216 29.64 -3.81 -16.08
N ILE A 217 28.94 -4.82 -15.59
CA ILE A 217 28.84 -6.16 -16.17
C ILE A 217 27.44 -6.29 -16.77
N LEU A 218 27.37 -6.68 -18.04
CA LEU A 218 26.09 -6.94 -18.69
C LEU A 218 25.46 -8.18 -18.05
N LEU A 219 24.20 -8.06 -17.64
CA LEU A 219 23.36 -9.17 -17.23
C LEU A 219 22.56 -9.66 -18.43
N THR A 220 22.50 -10.98 -18.59
CA THR A 220 21.88 -11.64 -19.75
C THR A 220 20.61 -12.42 -19.40
N ASP A 221 20.27 -12.45 -18.12
CA ASP A 221 19.17 -13.18 -17.50
C ASP A 221 18.11 -12.24 -16.89
N GLY A 222 18.11 -10.97 -17.31
CA GLY A 222 17.11 -9.97 -16.90
C GLY A 222 15.75 -10.16 -17.56
#